data_AF-A0A946TC39-F1
#
_entry.id   AF-A0A946TC39-F1
#
_cell.length_a   1.000
_cell.length_b   1.000
_cell.length_c   1.000
_cell.angle_alpha   90.00
_cell.angle_beta   90.00
_cell.angle_gamma   90.00
#
_symmetry.space_group_name_H-M   'P 1'
#
loop_
_entity.id
_entity.type
_entity.pdbx_description
1 polymer ?
#
loop_
_entity_poly.entity_id
_entity_poly.type
_entity_poly.pdbx_seq_one_letter_code
_entity_poly.pdbx_strand_id
1 'polypeptide(L)' 'MNKQTALLGDISPQEFLRDYWQKKPLLIRSAIADFEPPIDGDELAGLALEPEVESRLVIGQDW' A
#
# COMPACT_ATOMS: atom_id res chain seq x y z
N MET A 1 24.73 2.01 -11.84
CA MET A 1 24.38 2.40 -10.46
C MET A 1 22.88 2.23 -10.30
N ASN A 2 22.45 1.08 -9.76
CA ASN A 2 21.05 0.88 -9.41
C ASN A 2 20.78 1.65 -8.12
N LYS A 3 20.11 2.81 -8.22
CA LYS A 3 19.54 3.44 -7.05
C LYS A 3 18.45 2.51 -6.53
N GLN A 4 18.76 1.81 -5.46
CA GLN A 4 17.84 0.95 -4.74
C GLN A 4 16.60 1.78 -4.40
N THR A 5 15.49 1.46 -5.05
CA THR A 5 14.22 2.14 -4.81
C THR A 5 13.59 1.36 -3.69
N ALA A 6 13.62 1.88 -2.45
CA ALA A 6 13.26 1.13 -1.24
C ALA A 6 11.95 0.32 -1.40
N LEU A 7 10.97 0.89 -2.11
CA LEU A 7 9.65 0.30 -2.37
C LEU A 7 9.65 -1.00 -3.19
N LEU A 8 10.63 -1.21 -4.05
CA LEU A 8 10.65 -2.36 -4.96
C LEU A 8 11.59 -3.48 -4.48
N GLY A 9 12.14 -3.37 -3.27
CA GLY A 9 13.10 -4.34 -2.74
C GLY A 9 14.31 -4.49 -3.69
N ASP A 10 14.57 -5.73 -4.11
CA ASP A 10 15.72 -6.07 -4.94
C ASP A 10 15.46 -5.99 -6.45
N ILE A 11 14.22 -5.71 -6.89
CA ILE A 11 13.91 -5.58 -8.32
C ILE A 11 14.05 -4.14 -8.79
N SER A 12 14.58 -3.97 -10.00
CA SER A 12 14.62 -2.66 -10.64
C SER A 12 13.22 -2.21 -11.09
N PRO A 13 12.96 -0.90 -11.18
CA PRO A 13 11.74 -0.39 -11.81
C PRO A 13 11.53 -0.93 -13.23
N GLN A 14 12.60 -1.14 -13.99
CA GLN A 14 12.55 -1.70 -15.35
C GLN A 14 12.04 -3.14 -15.35
N GLU A 15 12.53 -3.98 -14.45
CA GLU A 15 12.05 -5.36 -14.29
C GLU A 15 10.60 -5.39 -13.80
N PHE A 16 10.24 -4.52 -12.85
CA PHE A 16 8.85 -4.40 -12.37
C PHE A 16 7.87 -4.08 -13.50
N LEU A 17 8.17 -3.05 -14.30
CA LEU A 17 7.31 -2.64 -15.42
C LEU A 17 7.24 -3.69 -16.53
N ARG A 18 8.36 -4.36 -16.83
CA ARG A 18 8.42 -5.38 -17.87
C ARG A 18 7.66 -6.65 -17.47
N ASP A 19 7.81 -7.12 -16.24
CA ASP A 19 7.40 -8.48 -15.88
C ASP A 19 6.15 -8.54 -15.00
N TYR A 20 5.81 -7.47 -14.25
CA TYR A 20 4.78 -7.51 -13.21
C TYR A 20 3.65 -6.51 -13.40
N TRP A 21 3.96 -5.24 -13.69
CA TRP A 21 2.96 -4.17 -13.78
C TRP A 21 1.84 -4.53 -14.78
N GLN A 22 0.59 -4.52 -14.30
CA GLN A 22 -0.61 -4.93 -15.04
C GLN A 22 -0.53 -6.32 -15.71
N LYS A 23 0.29 -7.24 -15.18
CA LYS A 23 0.48 -8.58 -15.76
C LYS A 23 0.20 -9.68 -14.74
N LYS A 24 0.83 -9.60 -13.57
CA LYS A 24 0.72 -10.61 -12.52
C LYS A 24 0.97 -10.01 -11.13
N PRO A 25 0.36 -10.56 -10.07
CA PRO A 25 0.60 -10.11 -8.71
C PRO A 25 2.06 -10.35 -8.30
N LEU A 26 2.55 -9.49 -7.40
CA LEU A 26 3.88 -9.57 -6.80
C LEU A 26 3.79 -9.15 -5.34
N LEU A 27 4.35 -9.97 -4.44
CA LEU A 27 4.54 -9.62 -3.03
C LEU A 27 5.98 -9.15 -2.81
N ILE A 28 6.15 -7.89 -2.39
CA ILE A 28 7.44 -7.32 -1.98
C ILE A 28 7.43 -7.24 -0.45
N ARG A 29 8.17 -8.15 0.20
CA ARG A 29 8.25 -8.18 1.66
C ARG A 29 9.07 -7.00 2.16
N SER A 30 8.61 -6.35 3.22
CA SER A 30 9.29 -5.21 3.86
C SER A 30 9.66 -4.09 2.87
N ALA A 31 8.77 -3.79 1.91
CA ALA A 31 8.96 -2.74 0.90
C ALA A 31 9.18 -1.34 1.51
N ILE A 32 8.62 -1.10 2.70
CA ILE A 32 8.88 0.10 3.49
C ILE A 32 9.46 -0.40 4.81
N ALA A 33 10.76 -0.21 5.01
CA ALA A 33 11.43 -0.54 6.26
C ALA A 33 10.89 0.35 7.38
N ASP A 34 10.71 -0.23 8.57
CA ASP A 34 10.28 0.49 9.78
C ASP A 34 9.03 1.37 9.55
N PHE A 35 8.05 0.83 8.82
CA PHE A 35 6.82 1.56 8.51
C PHE A 35 6.02 1.87 9.78
N GLU A 36 5.79 3.16 10.01
CA GLU A 36 4.85 3.68 11.00
C GLU A 36 3.66 4.32 10.26
N PRO A 37 2.41 3.97 10.61
CA PRO A 37 1.23 4.60 10.04
C PRO A 37 1.25 6.13 10.28
N PRO A 38 0.94 6.96 9.27
CA PRO A 38 0.97 8.41 9.41
C PRO A 38 -0.24 8.98 10.18
N ILE A 39 -1.29 8.18 10.38
CA ILE A 39 -2.49 8.49 11.16
C ILE A 39 -2.91 7.23 11.91
N ASP A 40 -3.50 7.39 13.08
CA ASP A 40 -4.00 6.26 13.86
C ASP A 40 -5.44 5.86 13.47
N GLY A 41 -5.96 4.82 14.14
CA GLY A 41 -7.29 4.28 13.85
C GLY A 41 -8.43 5.21 14.25
N ASP A 42 -8.29 5.95 15.34
CA ASP A 42 -9.32 6.87 15.84
C ASP A 42 -9.37 8.13 14.96
N GLU A 43 -8.22 8.63 14.54
CA GLU A 43 -8.09 9.71 13.57
C GLU A 43 -8.73 9.33 12.22
N LEU A 44 -8.44 8.13 11.71
CA LEU A 44 -9.04 7.62 10.47
C LEU A 44 -10.56 7.46 10.59
N ALA A 45 -11.06 6.99 11.75
CA ALA A 45 -12.49 6.88 12.01
C ALA A 45 -13.17 8.25 12.08
N GLY A 46 -12.50 9.25 12.65
CA GLY A 46 -12.93 10.65 12.63
C GLY A 46 -13.06 11.18 11.20
N LEU A 47 -12.02 11.01 10.37
CA LEU A 47 -12.05 11.42 8.96
C LEU A 47 -13.19 10.77 8.17
N ALA A 48 -13.55 9.52 8.48
CA ALA A 48 -14.64 8.82 7.81
C ALA A 48 -16.04 9.44 8.05
N LEU A 49 -16.17 10.33 9.04
CA LEU A 49 -17.41 11.06 9.36
C LEU A 49 -17.51 12.42 8.64
N GLU A 50 -16.42 12.89 8.03
CA GLU A 50 -16.41 14.18 7.33
C GLU A 50 -17.17 14.10 6.01
N PRO A 51 -18.02 15.09 5.68
CA PRO A 51 -18.93 15.02 4.53
C PRO A 51 -18.23 14.98 3.17
N GLU A 52 -17.01 15.51 3.07
CA GLU A 52 -16.17 15.47 1.87
C GLU A 52 -15.38 14.16 1.69
N VAL A 53 -15.38 13.27 2.70
CA VAL A 53 -14.60 12.04 2.69
C VAL A 53 -15.48 10.85 2.27
N GLU A 54 -15.13 10.23 1.15
CA GLU A 54 -15.74 8.97 0.73
C GLU A 54 -15.23 7.82 1.62
N SER A 55 -16.13 7.29 2.46
CA SER A 55 -15.84 6.16 3.35
C SER A 55 -16.87 5.03 3.18
N ARG A 56 -16.52 3.81 3.60
CA ARG A 56 -17.42 2.65 3.54
C ARG A 56 -17.18 1.69 4.70
N LEU A 57 -18.26 1.27 5.36
CA LEU A 57 -18.23 0.17 6.32
C LEU A 57 -18.62 -1.13 5.64
N VAL A 58 -17.78 -2.14 5.79
CA VAL A 58 -17.87 -3.44 5.11
C VAL A 58 -18.08 -4.49 6.21
N ILE A 59 -19.31 -4.99 6.36
CA ILE A 59 -19.71 -5.98 7.38
C ILE A 59 -20.04 -7.34 6.73
N GLY A 60 -19.40 -8.42 7.17
CA GLY A 60 -19.74 -9.78 6.75
C GLY A 60 -19.42 -10.84 7.81
N GLN A 61 -20.08 -11.99 7.72
CA GLN A 61 -19.89 -13.13 8.65
C GLN A 61 -18.58 -13.87 8.42
N ASP A 62 -18.08 -13.89 7.18
CA ASP A 62 -16.88 -14.62 6.75
C ASP A 62 -15.82 -13.70 6.12
N TRP A 63 -15.81 -12.42 6.51
CA TRP A 63 -14.84 -11.42 6.06
C TRP A 63 -13.75 -11.23 7.11
#